data_AF-A0A3M2CVB6-F1
#
_entry.id   AF-A0A3M2CVB6-F1
#
_cell.length_a   1.000
_cell.length_b   1.000
_cell.length_c   1.000
_cell.angle_alpha   90.00
_cell.angle_beta   90.00
_cell.angle_gamma   90.00
#
_symmetry.space_group_name_H-M   'P 1'
#
loop_
_entity.id
_entity.type
_entity.pdbx_description
1 polymer ?
#
loop_
_entity_poly.entity_id
_entity_poly.type
_entity_poly.pdbx_seq_one_letter_code
_entity_poly.pdbx_strand_id
1 'polypeptide(L)'
;MTTSASVLSYDVVIVGGSFSAPAAALAAARTNPSAKILLVEPTDWLGGQTTAQGVAAIDNAWHNPGATLMRNNPILYYPADYLDFLNRLKTAPPEAPGEGFAPNGSAWVTREAFDPRTAVWVLDNMMAEYTSITVMRMTVVKSVASTTVTDSLGTALKITSLTLIQRSPINGYVPHTKFTSQELPDWYDPAPSTDFAKTVHTVVPRDPTKGLVVIDASETGDVIVLSGALYTVGREKTTEELGEDGSLPLCDEHGSQATVFPFCMTDNPTTHTENELKTPWPDFDSYYATQSATYFSFGSYTYNRIWTYRRLKNTGPLFNFDSVNLGDVSMQNWYPGNDYPYGSIYKSKAECSAEASDWRGGLNLTHLAQAEKHAVAWYFYMKERRTTSWDTRMPRGSDPMNMMGTGHGLAKFPYIRCCRRIIGLNNFRLTSRYFVNTLASDYNGGTSWRFYDSVG
;
A
#
# COMPACT_ATOMS: atom_id res chain seq x y z
N MET A 1 26.87 12.09 -17.20
CA MET A 1 25.87 12.58 -18.17
C MET A 1 24.82 13.34 -17.37
N THR A 2 24.63 14.62 -17.66
CA THR A 2 23.56 15.43 -17.05
C THR A 2 22.20 14.84 -17.40
N THR A 3 21.42 14.47 -16.39
CA THR A 3 20.04 14.01 -16.53
C THR A 3 19.24 15.09 -17.28
N SER A 4 18.75 14.81 -18.49
CA SER A 4 17.90 15.77 -19.21
C SER A 4 16.55 15.80 -18.51
N ALA A 5 16.24 16.90 -17.82
CA ALA A 5 14.91 17.13 -17.28
C ALA A 5 13.92 17.24 -18.45
N SER A 6 12.92 16.36 -18.50
CA SER A 6 11.85 16.46 -19.50
C SER A 6 10.61 17.11 -18.90
N VAL A 7 10.03 18.06 -19.63
CA VAL A 7 8.78 18.71 -19.22
C VAL A 7 7.61 17.90 -19.76
N LEU A 8 6.71 17.51 -18.87
CA LEU A 8 5.52 16.74 -19.18
C LEU A 8 4.27 17.56 -18.84
N SER A 9 3.33 17.63 -19.78
CA SER A 9 2.07 18.36 -19.58
C SER A 9 0.90 17.41 -19.38
N TYR A 10 0.14 17.59 -18.30
CA TYR A 10 -1.02 16.76 -17.89
C TYR A 10 -2.14 17.61 -17.29
N ASP A 11 -3.38 17.10 -17.25
CA ASP A 11 -4.49 17.78 -16.54
C ASP A 11 -4.65 17.27 -15.11
N VAL A 12 -4.42 15.96 -14.90
CA VAL A 12 -4.54 15.29 -13.61
C VAL A 12 -3.27 14.50 -13.33
N VAL A 13 -2.73 14.63 -12.12
CA VAL A 13 -1.61 13.83 -11.60
C VAL A 13 -2.06 13.11 -10.35
N ILE A 14 -1.95 11.80 -10.36
CA ILE A 14 -2.30 10.90 -9.26
C ILE A 14 -1.00 10.28 -8.77
N VAL A 15 -0.66 10.50 -7.50
CA VAL A 15 0.59 10.05 -6.89
C VAL A 15 0.29 8.89 -5.95
N GLY A 16 1.00 7.78 -6.11
CA GLY A 16 0.70 6.50 -5.47
C GLY A 16 -0.09 5.58 -6.39
N GLY A 17 0.02 4.26 -6.15
CA GLY A 17 -0.65 3.22 -6.93
C GLY A 17 -1.46 2.25 -6.07
N SER A 18 -1.74 2.59 -4.80
CA SER A 18 -2.77 1.89 -4.02
C SER A 18 -4.15 2.02 -4.63
N PHE A 19 -5.13 1.17 -4.26
CA PHE A 19 -6.44 1.08 -4.94
C PHE A 19 -7.19 2.39 -5.17
N SER A 20 -7.00 3.41 -4.31
CA SER A 20 -7.55 4.74 -4.52
C SER A 20 -7.03 5.40 -5.81
N ALA A 21 -5.78 5.15 -6.21
CA ALA A 21 -5.17 5.70 -7.40
C ALA A 21 -5.72 5.17 -8.73
N PRO A 22 -5.76 3.85 -9.02
CA PRO A 22 -6.39 3.34 -10.23
C PRO A 22 -7.89 3.66 -10.24
N ALA A 23 -8.58 3.65 -9.10
CA ALA A 23 -9.97 4.09 -9.02
C ALA A 23 -10.13 5.57 -9.43
N ALA A 24 -9.27 6.46 -8.93
CA ALA A 24 -9.28 7.88 -9.31
C ALA A 24 -8.95 8.07 -10.80
N ALA A 25 -8.00 7.30 -11.35
CA ALA A 25 -7.61 7.37 -12.75
C ALA A 25 -8.74 6.91 -13.68
N LEU A 26 -9.37 5.78 -13.37
CA LEU A 26 -10.53 5.27 -14.09
C LEU A 26 -11.72 6.24 -14.04
N ALA A 27 -12.02 6.78 -12.86
CA ALA A 27 -13.07 7.77 -12.69
C ALA A 27 -12.79 9.02 -13.54
N ALA A 28 -11.58 9.58 -13.44
CA ALA A 28 -11.18 10.75 -14.21
C ALA A 28 -11.27 10.50 -15.73
N ALA A 29 -10.80 9.33 -16.20
CA ALA A 29 -10.82 8.96 -17.61
C ALA A 29 -12.24 8.79 -18.16
N ARG A 30 -13.16 8.23 -17.37
CA ARG A 30 -14.58 8.11 -17.74
C ARG A 30 -15.30 9.45 -17.75
N THR A 31 -15.04 10.29 -16.76
CA THR A 31 -15.68 11.61 -16.64
C THR A 31 -15.23 12.56 -17.74
N ASN A 32 -13.94 12.54 -18.09
CA ASN A 32 -13.41 13.36 -19.18
C ASN A 32 -12.44 12.54 -20.05
N PRO A 33 -12.93 11.91 -21.13
CA PRO A 33 -12.08 11.12 -22.03
C PRO A 33 -10.96 11.91 -22.72
N SER A 34 -11.07 13.25 -22.75
CA SER A 34 -10.04 14.14 -23.33
C SER A 34 -9.02 14.65 -22.32
N ALA A 35 -9.18 14.32 -21.03
CA ALA A 35 -8.17 14.60 -20.01
C ALA A 35 -6.94 13.74 -20.25
N LYS A 36 -5.78 14.27 -19.91
CA LYS A 36 -4.50 13.56 -19.87
C LYS A 36 -4.15 13.34 -18.41
N ILE A 37 -4.11 12.08 -18.01
CA ILE A 37 -3.98 11.63 -16.62
C ILE A 37 -2.64 10.95 -16.46
N LEU A 38 -1.86 11.37 -15.47
CA LEU A 38 -0.61 10.72 -15.07
C LEU A 38 -0.83 10.02 -13.73
N LEU A 39 -0.65 8.70 -13.67
CA LEU A 39 -0.60 7.94 -12.43
C LEU A 39 0.85 7.55 -12.15
N VAL A 40 1.39 7.94 -11.01
CA VAL A 40 2.77 7.68 -10.58
C VAL A 40 2.78 6.62 -9.47
N GLU A 41 3.52 5.52 -9.65
CA GLU A 41 3.63 4.44 -8.67
C GLU A 41 5.12 4.22 -8.28
N PRO A 42 5.48 4.26 -6.97
CA PRO A 42 6.85 4.06 -6.53
C PRO A 42 7.44 2.67 -6.84
N THR A 43 6.62 1.62 -6.87
CA THR A 43 7.07 0.26 -7.20
C THR A 43 6.81 -0.08 -8.66
N ASP A 44 7.04 -1.35 -9.02
CA ASP A 44 6.64 -1.91 -10.31
C ASP A 44 5.18 -2.42 -10.32
N TRP A 45 4.46 -2.39 -9.19
CA TRP A 45 3.14 -3.01 -9.05
C TRP A 45 2.05 -2.00 -8.64
N LEU A 46 0.97 -1.91 -9.43
CA LEU A 46 -0.26 -1.20 -9.02
C LEU A 46 -1.08 -2.07 -8.06
N GLY A 47 -1.87 -1.44 -7.20
CA GLY A 47 -2.85 -2.08 -6.29
C GLY A 47 -2.54 -1.95 -4.79
N GLY A 48 -1.38 -1.39 -4.43
CA GLY A 48 -0.96 -1.10 -3.05
C GLY A 48 -1.23 -2.26 -2.10
N GLN A 49 -2.20 -2.09 -1.19
CA GLN A 49 -2.55 -3.07 -0.16
C GLN A 49 -2.56 -4.52 -0.66
N THR A 50 -3.17 -4.80 -1.80
CA THR A 50 -3.34 -6.20 -2.27
C THR A 50 -2.21 -6.72 -3.14
N THR A 51 -1.29 -5.86 -3.57
CA THR A 51 -0.24 -6.22 -4.52
C THR A 51 1.14 -5.87 -3.97
N ALA A 52 1.61 -4.63 -4.15
CA ALA A 52 2.92 -4.18 -3.71
C ALA A 52 3.13 -4.31 -2.19
N GLN A 53 2.05 -4.19 -1.41
CA GLN A 53 2.05 -4.39 0.05
C GLN A 53 1.70 -5.83 0.47
N GLY A 54 1.32 -6.70 -0.47
CA GLY A 54 1.21 -8.15 -0.27
C GLY A 54 -0.05 -8.67 0.43
N VAL A 55 -1.02 -7.83 0.81
CA VAL A 55 -2.26 -8.24 1.50
C VAL A 55 -3.35 -8.66 0.52
N ALA A 56 -3.06 -9.66 -0.33
CA ALA A 56 -3.94 -10.16 -1.41
C ALA A 56 -5.14 -11.02 -0.94
N ALA A 57 -5.51 -10.87 0.33
CA ALA A 57 -6.67 -11.49 0.97
C ALA A 57 -7.29 -10.46 1.90
N ILE A 58 -7.97 -9.44 1.36
CA ILE A 58 -8.46 -8.28 2.13
C ILE A 58 -9.41 -8.71 3.22
N ASP A 59 -9.24 -8.15 4.42
CA ASP A 59 -10.10 -8.48 5.54
C ASP A 59 -11.53 -7.97 5.35
N ASN A 60 -12.47 -8.90 5.17
CA ASN A 60 -13.88 -8.61 4.94
C ASN A 60 -14.80 -9.47 5.84
N ALA A 61 -14.28 -10.18 6.86
CA ALA A 61 -14.98 -11.33 7.45
C ALA A 61 -15.53 -11.20 8.88
N TRP A 62 -15.15 -10.20 9.68
CA TRP A 62 -15.29 -10.30 11.16
C TRP A 62 -16.53 -9.65 11.76
N HIS A 63 -16.95 -8.51 11.23
CA HIS A 63 -17.88 -7.66 11.97
C HIS A 63 -19.20 -7.54 11.23
N ASN A 64 -20.27 -8.03 11.86
CA ASN A 64 -21.63 -7.73 11.41
C ASN A 64 -21.96 -6.26 11.74
N PRO A 65 -22.75 -5.58 10.88
CA PRO A 65 -23.39 -6.11 9.68
C PRO A 65 -22.50 -6.08 8.42
N GLY A 66 -21.31 -5.46 8.48
CA GLY A 66 -20.43 -5.31 7.30
C GLY A 66 -20.11 -6.64 6.63
N ALA A 67 -19.81 -7.67 7.43
CA ALA A 67 -19.54 -9.01 6.96
C ALA A 67 -20.76 -9.69 6.30
N THR A 68 -21.99 -9.26 6.61
CA THR A 68 -23.22 -9.72 5.93
C THR A 68 -23.46 -8.93 4.65
N LEU A 69 -23.30 -7.60 4.67
CA LEU A 69 -23.48 -6.73 3.50
C LEU A 69 -22.47 -7.08 2.40
N MET A 70 -21.18 -7.19 2.73
CA MET A 70 -20.12 -7.57 1.80
C MET A 70 -20.38 -8.92 1.12
N ARG A 71 -20.94 -9.89 1.87
CA ARG A 71 -21.14 -11.26 1.37
C ARG A 71 -22.44 -11.44 0.60
N ASN A 72 -23.52 -10.83 1.07
CA ASN A 72 -24.87 -11.08 0.56
C ASN A 72 -25.35 -9.99 -0.39
N ASN A 73 -24.81 -8.77 -0.27
CA ASN A 73 -25.17 -7.63 -1.11
C ASN A 73 -23.93 -6.81 -1.53
N PRO A 74 -22.93 -7.43 -2.18
CA PRO A 74 -21.66 -6.77 -2.50
C PRO A 74 -21.81 -5.50 -3.34
N ILE A 75 -22.85 -5.40 -4.18
CA ILE A 75 -23.13 -4.22 -5.01
C ILE A 75 -23.54 -2.97 -4.20
N LEU A 76 -24.03 -3.15 -2.98
CA LEU A 76 -24.37 -2.04 -2.07
C LEU A 76 -23.17 -1.58 -1.24
N TYR A 77 -22.10 -2.39 -1.20
CA TYR A 77 -20.95 -2.14 -0.35
C TYR A 77 -19.72 -1.71 -1.14
N TYR A 78 -19.39 -2.43 -2.21
CA TYR A 78 -18.18 -2.19 -2.99
C TYR A 78 -18.44 -1.25 -4.17
N PRO A 79 -17.46 -0.39 -4.51
CA PRO A 79 -17.52 0.40 -5.74
C PRO A 79 -17.48 -0.51 -6.97
N ALA A 80 -18.09 -0.06 -8.06
CA ALA A 80 -18.21 -0.84 -9.30
C ALA A 80 -16.85 -1.30 -9.86
N ASP A 81 -15.83 -0.44 -9.81
CA ASP A 81 -14.47 -0.79 -10.29
C ASP A 81 -13.83 -1.92 -9.46
N TYR A 82 -14.10 -1.98 -8.15
CA TYR A 82 -13.60 -3.07 -7.30
C TYR A 82 -14.32 -4.39 -7.62
N LEU A 83 -15.62 -4.33 -7.91
CA LEU A 83 -16.38 -5.50 -8.35
C LEU A 83 -15.90 -6.02 -9.71
N ASP A 84 -15.61 -5.12 -10.64
CA ASP A 84 -15.03 -5.47 -11.95
C ASP A 84 -13.64 -6.11 -11.79
N PHE A 85 -12.77 -5.51 -10.96
CA PHE A 85 -11.47 -6.07 -10.58
C PHE A 85 -11.59 -7.50 -10.04
N LEU A 86 -12.49 -7.74 -9.07
CA LEU A 86 -12.72 -9.07 -8.51
C LEU A 86 -13.28 -10.05 -9.55
N ASN A 87 -14.18 -9.60 -10.43
CA ASN A 87 -14.74 -10.43 -11.48
C ASN A 87 -13.64 -10.88 -12.46
N ARG A 88 -12.81 -9.95 -12.93
CA ARG A 88 -11.67 -10.23 -13.81
C ARG A 88 -10.63 -11.14 -13.18
N LEU A 89 -10.39 -11.03 -11.88
CA LEU A 89 -9.54 -11.97 -11.16
C LEU A 89 -10.11 -13.39 -11.16
N LYS A 90 -11.43 -13.53 -10.91
CA LYS A 90 -12.12 -14.83 -10.88
C LYS A 90 -12.19 -15.48 -12.27
N THR A 91 -12.23 -14.68 -13.32
CA THR A 91 -12.31 -15.13 -14.71
C THR A 91 -11.00 -14.96 -15.47
N ALA A 92 -9.88 -14.75 -14.76
CA ALA A 92 -8.58 -14.58 -15.37
C ALA A 92 -8.23 -15.81 -16.21
N PRO A 93 -7.75 -15.62 -17.45
CA PRO A 93 -7.45 -16.74 -18.33
C PRO A 93 -6.16 -17.46 -17.89
N PRO A 94 -5.92 -18.71 -18.33
CA PRO A 94 -4.75 -19.50 -17.90
C PRO A 94 -3.38 -18.85 -18.16
N GLU A 95 -3.28 -17.95 -19.13
CA GLU A 95 -2.07 -17.20 -19.45
C GLU A 95 -1.81 -16.00 -18.51
N ALA A 96 -2.77 -15.64 -17.65
CA ALA A 96 -2.56 -14.61 -16.64
C ALA A 96 -1.46 -15.05 -15.67
N PRO A 97 -0.56 -14.15 -15.25
CA PRO A 97 0.55 -14.51 -14.37
C PRO A 97 0.05 -14.92 -12.98
N GLY A 98 0.76 -15.85 -12.35
CA GLY A 98 0.46 -16.33 -11.01
C GLY A 98 -0.60 -17.42 -10.98
N GLU A 99 -1.20 -17.62 -9.80
CA GLU A 99 -2.12 -18.72 -9.51
C GLU A 99 -3.60 -18.30 -9.56
N GLY A 100 -3.89 -17.04 -9.91
CA GLY A 100 -5.25 -16.53 -10.05
C GLY A 100 -5.98 -16.38 -8.72
N PHE A 101 -7.30 -16.54 -8.77
CA PHE A 101 -8.17 -16.43 -7.61
C PHE A 101 -8.23 -17.76 -6.85
N ALA A 102 -7.96 -17.74 -5.54
CA ALA A 102 -8.06 -18.94 -4.71
C ALA A 102 -9.53 -19.38 -4.61
N PRO A 103 -9.81 -20.69 -4.45
CA PRO A 103 -11.18 -21.15 -4.20
C PRO A 103 -11.85 -20.35 -3.08
N ASN A 104 -13.09 -19.90 -3.31
CA ASN A 104 -13.80 -19.02 -2.37
C ASN A 104 -13.87 -19.65 -0.96
N GLY A 105 -13.46 -18.91 0.06
CA GLY A 105 -13.36 -19.41 1.43
C GLY A 105 -12.08 -20.20 1.70
N SER A 106 -11.04 -20.07 0.87
CA SER A 106 -9.71 -20.59 1.18
C SER A 106 -9.11 -19.89 2.40
N ALA A 107 -9.32 -18.60 2.55
CA ALA A 107 -8.91 -17.83 3.72
C ALA A 107 -10.08 -17.74 4.73
N TRP A 108 -9.81 -17.71 6.04
CA TRP A 108 -10.88 -17.40 7.00
C TRP A 108 -11.04 -15.91 7.29
N VAL A 109 -10.04 -15.08 6.99
CA VAL A 109 -10.18 -13.62 7.05
C VAL A 109 -11.08 -13.07 5.96
N THR A 110 -11.28 -13.83 4.87
CA THR A 110 -11.98 -13.34 3.69
C THR A 110 -12.43 -14.47 2.77
N ARG A 111 -13.46 -14.19 1.99
CA ARG A 111 -13.89 -15.05 0.87
C ARG A 111 -13.01 -14.87 -0.36
N GLU A 112 -12.27 -13.77 -0.42
CA GLU A 112 -11.59 -13.28 -1.61
C GLU A 112 -10.09 -13.23 -1.36
N ALA A 113 -9.42 -14.34 -1.67
CA ALA A 113 -7.98 -14.45 -1.66
C ALA A 113 -7.50 -14.76 -3.07
N PHE A 114 -6.38 -14.18 -3.48
CA PHE A 114 -5.86 -14.30 -4.83
C PHE A 114 -4.35 -14.09 -4.87
N ASP A 115 -3.74 -14.49 -5.97
CA ASP A 115 -2.35 -14.19 -6.26
C ASP A 115 -2.19 -12.70 -6.64
N PRO A 116 -1.38 -11.92 -5.91
CA PRO A 116 -1.15 -10.51 -6.22
C PRO A 116 -0.57 -10.27 -7.63
N ARG A 117 0.14 -11.23 -8.22
CA ARG A 117 0.68 -11.10 -9.59
C ARG A 117 -0.44 -11.04 -10.61
N THR A 118 -1.48 -11.85 -10.43
CA THR A 118 -2.69 -11.80 -11.25
C THR A 118 -3.44 -10.47 -11.02
N ALA A 119 -3.51 -10.00 -9.77
CA ALA A 119 -4.15 -8.73 -9.44
C ALA A 119 -3.48 -7.52 -10.13
N VAL A 120 -2.14 -7.46 -10.15
CA VAL A 120 -1.41 -6.42 -10.90
C VAL A 120 -1.75 -6.50 -12.39
N TRP A 121 -1.73 -7.70 -12.97
CA TRP A 121 -2.10 -7.90 -14.37
C TRP A 121 -3.55 -7.44 -14.68
N VAL A 122 -4.50 -7.70 -13.78
CA VAL A 122 -5.88 -7.21 -13.94
C VAL A 122 -5.93 -5.67 -13.89
N LEU A 123 -5.27 -5.05 -12.92
CA LEU A 123 -5.24 -3.58 -12.80
C LEU A 123 -4.61 -2.93 -14.03
N ASP A 124 -3.55 -3.53 -14.57
CA ASP A 124 -2.88 -3.07 -15.78
C ASP A 124 -3.80 -3.10 -16.99
N ASN A 125 -4.56 -4.19 -17.15
CA ASN A 125 -5.56 -4.29 -18.21
C ASN A 125 -6.67 -3.25 -18.04
N MET A 126 -7.16 -3.03 -16.81
CA MET A 126 -8.17 -2.01 -16.54
C MET A 126 -7.66 -0.59 -16.87
N MET A 127 -6.40 -0.28 -16.55
CA MET A 127 -5.80 1.02 -16.93
C MET A 127 -5.65 1.14 -18.46
N ALA A 128 -5.23 0.07 -19.12
CA ALA A 128 -4.96 0.04 -20.56
C ALA A 128 -6.21 0.25 -21.44
N GLU A 129 -7.41 0.08 -20.89
CA GLU A 129 -8.68 0.41 -21.58
C GLU A 129 -8.82 1.91 -21.88
N TYR A 130 -8.03 2.77 -21.22
CA TYR A 130 -8.10 4.22 -21.36
C TYR A 130 -6.76 4.79 -21.83
N THR A 131 -6.71 5.22 -23.10
CA THR A 131 -5.52 5.87 -23.67
C THR A 131 -5.19 7.23 -23.05
N SER A 132 -6.13 7.82 -22.30
CA SER A 132 -5.95 9.04 -21.53
C SER A 132 -5.07 8.85 -20.27
N ILE A 133 -4.90 7.60 -19.81
CA ILE A 133 -4.12 7.28 -18.62
C ILE A 133 -2.69 6.90 -19.02
N THR A 134 -1.72 7.60 -18.44
CA THR A 134 -0.31 7.20 -18.45
C THR A 134 0.06 6.68 -17.07
N VAL A 135 0.43 5.40 -16.97
CA VAL A 135 0.99 4.82 -15.74
C VAL A 135 2.52 4.92 -15.78
N MET A 136 3.09 5.59 -14.79
CA MET A 136 4.53 5.81 -14.63
C MET A 136 5.00 5.12 -13.35
N ARG A 137 5.50 3.89 -13.52
CA ARG A 137 6.04 3.05 -12.43
C ARG A 137 7.45 3.46 -12.03
N MET A 138 7.93 2.89 -10.93
CA MET A 138 9.26 3.11 -10.38
C MET A 138 9.57 4.60 -10.24
N THR A 139 8.59 5.39 -9.81
CA THR A 139 8.67 6.85 -9.83
C THR A 139 8.17 7.46 -8.52
N VAL A 140 8.91 8.45 -8.00
CA VAL A 140 8.55 9.18 -6.77
C VAL A 140 8.50 10.69 -7.01
N VAL A 141 7.83 11.41 -6.12
CA VAL A 141 7.80 12.88 -6.12
C VAL A 141 9.01 13.41 -5.35
N LYS A 142 9.85 14.21 -6.00
CA LYS A 142 11.03 14.85 -5.38
C LYS A 142 10.71 16.22 -4.79
N SER A 143 9.89 17.01 -5.49
CA SER A 143 9.52 18.35 -5.04
C SER A 143 8.18 18.77 -5.64
N VAL A 144 7.52 19.71 -4.96
CA VAL A 144 6.28 20.35 -5.41
C VAL A 144 6.53 21.84 -5.42
N ALA A 145 6.22 22.49 -6.53
CA ALA A 145 6.21 23.94 -6.61
C ALA A 145 4.77 24.44 -6.41
N SER A 146 4.61 25.44 -5.56
CA SER A 146 3.33 26.07 -5.26
C SER A 146 3.44 27.58 -5.34
N THR A 147 2.33 28.25 -5.63
CA THR A 147 2.20 29.71 -5.52
C THR A 147 1.03 30.06 -4.61
N THR A 148 1.15 31.16 -3.90
CA THR A 148 0.01 31.74 -3.17
C THR A 148 -1.01 32.27 -4.18
N VAL A 149 -2.28 31.94 -3.94
CA VAL A 149 -3.44 32.48 -4.66
C VAL A 149 -4.40 33.07 -3.66
N THR A 150 -5.07 34.15 -4.06
CA THR A 150 -6.11 34.80 -3.25
C THR A 150 -7.34 35.03 -4.12
N ASP A 151 -8.48 34.56 -3.66
CA ASP A 151 -9.78 34.75 -4.30
C ASP A 151 -10.87 35.08 -3.26
N SER A 152 -12.14 34.99 -3.64
CA SER A 152 -13.27 35.25 -2.74
C SER A 152 -13.40 34.28 -1.58
N LEU A 153 -12.74 33.12 -1.63
CA LEU A 153 -12.77 32.08 -0.60
C LEU A 153 -11.59 32.20 0.38
N GLY A 154 -10.57 33.00 0.05
CA GLY A 154 -9.46 33.31 0.93
C GLY A 154 -8.11 33.21 0.24
N THR A 155 -7.06 33.01 1.04
CA THR A 155 -5.68 32.83 0.55
C THR A 155 -5.25 31.38 0.76
N ALA A 156 -4.74 30.75 -0.29
CA ALA A 156 -4.31 29.35 -0.28
C ALA A 156 -3.07 29.13 -1.16
N LEU A 157 -2.49 27.94 -1.07
CA LEU A 157 -1.42 27.49 -1.97
C LEU A 157 -2.01 26.72 -3.15
N LYS A 158 -1.59 27.08 -4.37
CA LYS A 158 -1.90 26.36 -5.61
C LYS A 158 -0.66 25.68 -6.12
N ILE A 159 -0.71 24.35 -6.29
CA ILE A 159 0.36 23.58 -6.93
C ILE A 159 0.47 24.00 -8.41
N THR A 160 1.69 24.31 -8.85
CA THR A 160 2.00 24.72 -10.23
C THR A 160 2.78 23.66 -10.99
N SER A 161 3.62 22.89 -10.30
CA SER A 161 4.35 21.76 -10.91
C SER A 161 4.81 20.74 -9.88
N LEU A 162 5.13 19.54 -10.35
CA LEU A 162 5.78 18.49 -9.58
C LEU A 162 7.09 18.10 -10.25
N THR A 163 8.13 17.82 -9.47
CA THR A 163 9.34 17.15 -9.97
C THR A 163 9.26 15.68 -9.61
N LEU A 164 9.36 14.82 -10.61
CA LEU A 164 9.35 13.37 -10.45
C LEU A 164 10.74 12.79 -10.74
N ILE A 165 11.10 11.71 -10.05
CA ILE A 165 12.28 10.90 -10.35
C ILE A 165 11.79 9.52 -10.77
N GLN A 166 11.92 9.22 -12.07
CA GLN A 166 11.69 7.88 -12.60
C GLN A 166 12.99 7.09 -12.60
N ARG A 167 12.88 5.82 -12.22
CA ARG A 167 14.00 4.88 -12.11
C ARG A 167 13.88 3.81 -13.17
N SER A 168 14.99 3.54 -13.86
CA SER A 168 15.10 2.44 -14.80
C SER A 168 16.24 1.52 -14.37
N PRO A 169 15.99 0.23 -14.09
CA PRO A 169 17.04 -0.68 -13.68
C PRO A 169 18.11 -0.79 -14.77
N ILE A 170 19.38 -0.83 -14.38
CA ILE A 170 20.54 -0.96 -15.27
C ILE A 170 21.47 -2.08 -14.79
N ASN A 171 22.44 -2.46 -15.62
CA ASN A 171 23.49 -3.42 -15.27
C ASN A 171 22.95 -4.79 -14.78
N GLY A 172 21.77 -5.20 -15.25
CA GLY A 172 21.12 -6.45 -14.85
C GLY A 172 20.47 -6.41 -13.46
N TYR A 173 20.35 -5.24 -12.84
CA TYR A 173 19.63 -5.11 -11.58
C TYR A 173 18.17 -5.53 -11.73
N VAL A 174 17.70 -6.37 -10.80
CA VAL A 174 16.29 -6.74 -10.69
C VAL A 174 15.71 -5.94 -9.51
N PRO A 175 14.72 -5.05 -9.73
CA PRO A 175 14.08 -4.28 -8.67
C PRO A 175 13.63 -5.13 -7.49
N HIS A 176 13.70 -4.58 -6.29
CA HIS A 176 13.28 -5.26 -5.05
C HIS A 176 14.06 -6.55 -4.75
N THR A 177 15.32 -6.63 -5.20
CA THR A 177 16.28 -7.64 -4.68
C THR A 177 16.98 -7.16 -3.41
N LYS A 178 17.12 -5.86 -3.23
CA LYS A 178 17.45 -5.21 -1.95
C LYS A 178 16.18 -4.96 -1.15
N PHE A 179 16.32 -4.87 0.16
CA PHE A 179 15.21 -4.50 1.04
C PHE A 179 14.73 -3.07 0.76
N THR A 180 13.45 -2.80 0.97
CA THR A 180 12.86 -1.47 0.77
C THR A 180 13.62 -0.41 1.57
N SER A 181 14.02 -0.70 2.81
CA SER A 181 14.82 0.21 3.65
C SER A 181 16.19 0.58 3.06
N GLN A 182 16.73 -0.26 2.18
CA GLN A 182 18.02 -0.06 1.51
C GLN A 182 17.86 0.66 0.17
N GLU A 183 16.76 0.41 -0.56
CA GLU A 183 16.50 1.06 -1.85
C GLU A 183 15.92 2.47 -1.71
N LEU A 184 15.14 2.74 -0.65
CA LEU A 184 14.39 4.00 -0.51
C LEU A 184 15.27 5.27 -0.63
N PRO A 185 16.49 5.34 -0.03
CA PRO A 185 17.36 6.50 -0.21
C PRO A 185 17.70 6.79 -1.68
N ASP A 186 18.00 5.73 -2.44
CA ASP A 186 18.26 5.81 -3.88
C ASP A 186 17.00 6.21 -4.66
N TRP A 187 15.80 5.87 -4.17
CA TRP A 187 14.57 6.19 -4.88
C TRP A 187 14.37 7.67 -5.13
N TYR A 188 14.78 8.48 -4.15
CA TYR A 188 14.62 9.93 -4.14
C TYR A 188 15.91 10.68 -4.53
N ASP A 189 16.97 9.97 -4.92
CA ASP A 189 18.18 10.57 -5.47
C ASP A 189 18.03 10.81 -6.99
N PRO A 190 18.13 12.06 -7.47
CA PRO A 190 18.09 12.33 -8.90
C PRO A 190 19.36 11.88 -9.64
N ALA A 191 20.45 11.55 -8.94
CA ALA A 191 21.68 11.07 -9.53
C ALA A 191 21.59 9.58 -9.91
N PRO A 192 22.14 9.16 -11.07
CA PRO A 192 22.30 7.74 -11.39
C PRO A 192 23.05 6.98 -10.30
N SER A 193 22.63 5.75 -10.03
CA SER A 193 23.29 4.84 -9.08
C SER A 193 23.83 3.60 -9.78
N THR A 194 24.38 2.65 -9.02
CA THR A 194 24.83 1.36 -9.55
C THR A 194 23.68 0.53 -10.12
N ASP A 195 22.48 0.70 -9.56
CA ASP A 195 21.32 -0.14 -9.80
C ASP A 195 20.34 0.51 -10.78
N PHE A 196 20.27 1.85 -10.79
CA PHE A 196 19.27 2.59 -11.57
C PHE A 196 19.88 3.76 -12.36
N ALA A 197 19.50 3.85 -13.62
CA ALA A 197 19.46 5.12 -14.32
C ALA A 197 18.28 5.95 -13.78
N LYS A 198 18.45 7.27 -13.73
CA LYS A 198 17.43 8.21 -13.28
C LYS A 198 17.01 9.13 -14.41
N THR A 199 15.71 9.35 -14.55
CA THR A 199 15.13 10.38 -15.40
C THR A 199 14.33 11.33 -14.53
N VAL A 200 14.65 12.63 -14.60
CA VAL A 200 13.91 13.65 -13.86
C VAL A 200 12.87 14.26 -14.79
N HIS A 201 11.62 14.33 -14.32
CA HIS A 201 10.52 14.94 -15.05
C HIS A 201 10.00 16.15 -14.29
N THR A 202 9.68 17.22 -15.00
CA THR A 202 8.87 18.32 -14.45
C THR A 202 7.48 18.23 -15.04
N VAL A 203 6.48 17.99 -14.20
CA VAL A 203 5.08 17.91 -14.61
C VAL A 203 4.42 19.26 -14.41
N VAL A 204 3.81 19.79 -15.47
CA VAL A 204 3.12 21.08 -15.52
C VAL A 204 1.68 20.90 -16.03
N PRO A 205 0.77 21.85 -15.77
CA PRO A 205 -0.57 21.82 -16.35
C PRO A 205 -0.52 21.84 -17.88
N ARG A 206 -1.35 21.01 -18.52
CA ARG A 206 -1.57 21.04 -19.97
C ARG A 206 -2.19 22.35 -20.43
N ASP A 207 -3.11 22.88 -19.65
CA ASP A 207 -3.69 24.21 -19.82
C ASP A 207 -3.39 25.05 -18.58
N PRO A 208 -2.43 25.98 -18.63
CA PRO A 208 -2.06 26.83 -17.50
C PRO A 208 -3.23 27.64 -16.92
N THR A 209 -4.25 27.93 -17.72
CA THR A 209 -5.43 28.71 -17.27
C THR A 209 -6.34 27.87 -16.37
N LYS A 210 -6.40 26.55 -16.60
CA LYS A 210 -7.15 25.60 -15.76
C LYS A 210 -6.33 25.12 -14.57
N GLY A 211 -5.00 25.05 -14.74
CA GLY A 211 -4.10 24.54 -13.71
C GLY A 211 -4.05 23.00 -13.68
N LEU A 212 -3.53 22.47 -12.58
CA LEU A 212 -3.24 21.05 -12.41
C LEU A 212 -4.08 20.49 -11.26
N VAL A 213 -4.79 19.39 -11.50
CA VAL A 213 -5.43 18.62 -10.43
C VAL A 213 -4.42 17.59 -9.91
N VAL A 214 -4.17 17.57 -8.60
CA VAL A 214 -3.25 16.64 -7.97
C VAL A 214 -3.97 15.83 -6.92
N ILE A 215 -3.88 14.51 -7.02
CA ILE A 215 -4.45 13.56 -6.05
C ILE A 215 -3.28 12.81 -5.42
N ASP A 216 -3.07 12.99 -4.11
CA ASP A 216 -2.12 12.18 -3.37
C ASP A 216 -2.84 10.95 -2.81
N ALA A 217 -2.60 9.82 -3.46
CA ALA A 217 -3.05 8.48 -3.09
C ALA A 217 -1.88 7.61 -2.62
N SER A 218 -0.72 8.22 -2.32
CA SER A 218 0.48 7.52 -1.91
C SER A 218 0.45 7.18 -0.43
N GLU A 219 1.13 6.09 -0.12
CA GLU A 219 1.37 5.61 1.23
C GLU A 219 2.18 6.61 2.05
N THR A 220 3.14 7.26 1.40
CA THR A 220 4.02 8.23 2.06
C THR A 220 3.37 9.61 2.16
N GLY A 221 2.41 9.99 1.31
CA GLY A 221 1.86 11.35 1.32
C GLY A 221 2.89 12.41 0.97
N ASP A 222 3.75 12.12 -0.03
CA ASP A 222 4.84 13.01 -0.47
C ASP A 222 4.32 14.40 -0.86
N VAL A 223 3.24 14.47 -1.65
CA VAL A 223 2.67 15.75 -2.10
C VAL A 223 2.03 16.49 -0.94
N ILE A 224 1.40 15.78 0.01
CA ILE A 224 0.83 16.39 1.22
C ILE A 224 1.90 17.20 1.95
N VAL A 225 3.09 16.63 2.17
CA VAL A 225 4.18 17.34 2.85
C VAL A 225 4.75 18.46 1.97
N LEU A 226 5.13 18.13 0.74
CA LEU A 226 5.89 19.03 -0.14
C LEU A 226 5.08 20.21 -0.66
N SER A 227 3.75 20.10 -0.73
CA SER A 227 2.88 21.20 -1.13
C SER A 227 2.72 22.29 -0.07
N GLY A 228 3.13 22.01 1.18
CA GLY A 228 2.87 22.88 2.33
C GLY A 228 1.44 22.75 2.87
N ALA A 229 0.70 21.69 2.51
CA ALA A 229 -0.63 21.45 3.03
C ALA A 229 -0.61 21.24 4.55
N LEU A 230 -1.71 21.60 5.20
CA LEU A 230 -1.93 21.23 6.60
C LEU A 230 -2.28 19.74 6.67
N TYR A 231 -1.64 19.01 7.57
CA TYR A 231 -1.87 17.58 7.73
C TYR A 231 -1.64 17.07 9.16
N THR A 232 -2.21 15.91 9.45
CA THR A 232 -1.90 15.09 10.63
C THR A 232 -1.32 13.75 10.23
N VAL A 233 -0.69 13.04 11.16
CA VAL A 233 -0.03 11.75 10.94
C VAL A 233 -0.25 10.84 12.16
N GLY A 234 -0.15 9.53 11.95
CA GLY A 234 -0.44 8.51 12.97
C GLY A 234 -1.92 8.13 13.02
N ARG A 235 -2.37 7.42 14.05
CA ARG A 235 -3.80 7.07 14.20
C ARG A 235 -4.67 8.31 14.45
N GLU A 236 -5.94 8.22 14.05
CA GLU A 236 -6.92 9.23 14.45
C GLU A 236 -7.20 9.12 15.96
N LYS A 237 -7.12 10.24 16.68
CA LYS A 237 -7.58 10.32 18.07
C LYS A 237 -9.06 10.72 18.08
N THR A 238 -9.83 10.17 19.02
CA THR A 238 -11.24 10.58 19.21
C THR A 238 -11.38 12.04 19.62
N THR A 239 -10.31 12.64 20.16
CA THR A 239 -10.20 14.06 20.54
C THR A 239 -9.57 14.91 19.44
N GLU A 240 -9.33 14.36 18.24
CA GLU A 240 -8.69 15.08 17.15
C GLU A 240 -9.69 16.05 16.49
N GLU A 241 -9.98 17.15 17.19
CA GLU A 241 -10.83 18.24 16.74
C GLU A 241 -10.01 19.53 16.57
N LEU A 242 -10.32 20.29 15.52
CA LEU A 242 -9.70 21.59 15.30
C LEU A 242 -10.23 22.59 16.33
N GLY A 243 -9.35 23.43 16.85
CA GLY A 243 -9.75 24.54 17.71
C GLY A 243 -10.59 25.56 16.92
N GLU A 244 -11.48 26.27 17.62
CA GLU A 244 -12.29 27.35 17.02
C GLU A 244 -11.43 28.49 16.43
N ASP A 245 -10.18 28.59 16.86
CA ASP A 245 -9.15 29.52 16.38
C ASP A 245 -8.40 29.02 15.12
N GLY A 246 -8.74 27.84 14.60
CA GLY A 246 -8.05 27.20 13.49
C GLY A 246 -6.76 26.49 13.87
N SER A 247 -6.48 26.31 15.17
CA SER A 247 -5.35 25.52 15.63
C SER A 247 -5.50 24.04 15.22
N LEU A 248 -4.39 23.47 14.75
CA LEU A 248 -4.33 22.07 14.35
C LEU A 248 -4.64 21.15 15.55
N PRO A 249 -5.36 20.04 15.32
CA PRO A 249 -5.66 19.12 16.41
C PRO A 249 -4.37 18.45 16.89
N LEU A 250 -4.34 18.10 18.18
CA LEU A 250 -3.27 17.26 18.72
C LEU A 250 -3.27 15.91 18.00
N CYS A 251 -2.19 15.59 17.29
CA CYS A 251 -2.03 14.31 16.65
C CYS A 251 -1.12 13.37 17.47
N ASP A 252 -1.23 12.07 17.21
CA ASP A 252 -0.36 11.05 17.77
C ASP A 252 0.69 10.68 16.73
N GLU A 253 1.67 11.57 16.50
CA GLU A 253 2.62 11.40 15.38
C GLU A 253 3.41 10.08 15.44
N HIS A 254 3.52 9.50 16.63
CA HIS A 254 4.18 8.22 16.87
C HIS A 254 3.21 7.04 17.03
N GLY A 255 1.92 7.29 17.22
CA GLY A 255 0.89 6.28 17.46
C GLY A 255 0.31 5.65 16.20
N SER A 256 1.09 5.51 15.13
CA SER A 256 0.68 4.68 13.99
C SER A 256 0.43 3.25 14.45
N GLN A 257 -0.57 2.60 13.86
CA GLN A 257 -0.72 1.15 14.03
C GLN A 257 0.52 0.42 13.51
N ALA A 258 0.75 -0.79 14.03
CA ALA A 258 1.87 -1.64 13.66
C ALA A 258 2.04 -1.75 12.14
N THR A 259 3.29 -1.62 11.70
CA THR A 259 3.69 -1.79 10.30
C THR A 259 3.96 -3.27 10.03
N VAL A 260 3.58 -3.76 8.85
CA VAL A 260 3.76 -5.17 8.50
C VAL A 260 4.52 -5.25 7.19
N PHE A 261 5.51 -6.14 7.12
CA PHE A 261 5.99 -6.66 5.84
C PHE A 261 5.39 -8.05 5.62
N PRO A 262 4.35 -8.17 4.77
CA PRO A 262 3.84 -9.47 4.41
C PRO A 262 4.85 -10.30 3.63
N PHE A 263 4.72 -11.62 3.75
CA PHE A 263 5.49 -12.58 2.99
C PHE A 263 4.67 -13.86 2.82
N CYS A 264 5.08 -14.73 1.90
CA CYS A 264 4.45 -16.03 1.71
C CYS A 264 5.25 -17.17 2.35
N MET A 265 4.53 -18.20 2.76
CA MET A 265 5.06 -19.50 3.14
C MET A 265 4.39 -20.59 2.31
N THR A 266 5.15 -21.59 1.90
CA THR A 266 4.64 -22.76 1.17
C THR A 266 5.45 -24.01 1.54
N ASP A 267 5.01 -25.19 1.12
CA ASP A 267 5.73 -26.44 1.35
C ASP A 267 7.08 -26.47 0.64
N ASN A 268 8.05 -27.16 1.22
CA ASN A 268 9.42 -27.21 0.72
C ASN A 268 9.69 -28.53 -0.04
N PRO A 269 9.86 -28.55 -1.38
CA PRO A 269 10.10 -29.78 -2.14
C PRO A 269 11.56 -30.28 -2.01
N THR A 270 12.49 -29.45 -1.53
CA THR A 270 13.93 -29.77 -1.34
C THR A 270 14.57 -28.87 -0.25
N THR A 271 15.67 -29.25 0.39
CA THR A 271 16.33 -28.44 1.44
C THR A 271 16.95 -27.14 0.91
N HIS A 272 16.15 -26.08 0.74
CA HIS A 272 16.65 -24.72 0.56
C HIS A 272 17.35 -24.24 1.83
N THR A 273 18.51 -23.60 1.70
CA THR A 273 19.20 -22.97 2.84
C THR A 273 18.63 -21.57 3.06
N GLU A 274 18.11 -21.31 4.25
CA GLU A 274 17.46 -20.02 4.58
C GLU A 274 18.33 -19.13 5.47
N ASN A 275 19.58 -19.54 5.74
CA ASN A 275 20.53 -18.77 6.53
C ASN A 275 20.81 -17.39 5.93
N GLU A 276 20.76 -17.25 4.60
CA GLU A 276 20.91 -15.98 3.89
C GLU A 276 19.86 -14.93 4.32
N LEU A 277 18.67 -15.35 4.76
CA LEU A 277 17.64 -14.42 5.23
C LEU A 277 18.05 -13.72 6.53
N LYS A 278 18.93 -14.33 7.32
CA LYS A 278 19.40 -13.78 8.60
C LYS A 278 20.61 -12.88 8.44
N THR A 279 21.45 -13.15 7.43
CA THR A 279 22.72 -12.47 7.16
C THR A 279 22.66 -10.93 7.15
N PRO A 280 21.56 -10.27 6.69
CA PRO A 280 21.46 -8.81 6.73
C PRO A 280 21.54 -8.21 8.14
N TRP A 281 21.27 -9.00 9.19
CA TRP A 281 21.19 -8.52 10.57
C TRP A 281 22.12 -9.31 11.51
N PRO A 282 23.27 -8.76 11.89
CA PRO A 282 24.20 -9.45 12.81
C PRO A 282 23.59 -9.82 14.17
N ASP A 283 22.58 -9.05 14.63
CA ASP A 283 21.88 -9.28 15.89
C ASP A 283 20.67 -10.22 15.76
N PHE A 284 20.42 -10.82 14.58
CA PHE A 284 19.19 -11.53 14.25
C PHE A 284 18.80 -12.59 15.29
N ASP A 285 19.71 -13.48 15.66
CA ASP A 285 19.36 -14.59 16.56
C ASP A 285 19.02 -14.10 17.98
N SER A 286 19.70 -13.05 18.46
CA SER A 286 19.38 -12.42 19.75
C SER A 286 18.02 -11.72 19.74
N TYR A 287 17.72 -11.03 18.63
CA TYR A 287 16.43 -10.40 18.39
C TYR A 287 15.31 -11.45 18.32
N TYR A 288 15.50 -12.50 17.50
CA TYR A 288 14.57 -13.62 17.35
C TYR A 288 14.25 -14.30 18.68
N ALA A 289 15.28 -14.58 19.50
CA ALA A 289 15.10 -15.18 20.82
C ALA A 289 14.24 -14.31 21.74
N THR A 290 14.47 -12.99 21.73
CA THR A 290 13.68 -12.05 22.51
C THR A 290 12.23 -11.99 22.02
N GLN A 291 12.02 -11.79 20.71
CA GLN A 291 10.67 -11.71 20.13
C GLN A 291 9.86 -13.00 20.35
N SER A 292 10.51 -14.16 20.21
CA SER A 292 9.90 -15.46 20.46
C SER A 292 9.48 -15.67 21.92
N ALA A 293 10.18 -15.03 22.86
CA ALA A 293 9.88 -15.13 24.29
C ALA A 293 8.84 -14.11 24.76
N THR A 294 8.78 -12.93 24.13
CA THR A 294 8.02 -11.79 24.69
C THR A 294 6.88 -11.27 23.83
N TYR A 295 6.83 -11.60 22.53
CA TYR A 295 5.87 -10.99 21.60
C TYR A 295 5.16 -12.01 20.71
N PHE A 296 5.92 -12.81 19.96
CA PHE A 296 5.37 -13.73 18.97
C PHE A 296 4.46 -14.77 19.61
N SER A 297 3.24 -14.88 19.11
CA SER A 297 2.26 -15.85 19.59
C SER A 297 1.21 -16.19 18.54
N PHE A 298 0.73 -17.43 18.57
CA PHE A 298 -0.48 -17.83 17.84
C PHE A 298 -1.76 -17.43 18.59
N GLY A 299 -1.63 -16.88 19.81
CA GLY A 299 -2.76 -16.55 20.67
C GLY A 299 -3.56 -17.81 21.00
N SER A 300 -4.88 -17.75 20.83
CA SER A 300 -5.78 -18.90 20.98
C SER A 300 -5.89 -19.79 19.74
N TYR A 301 -5.14 -19.48 18.66
CA TYR A 301 -5.26 -20.17 17.38
C TYR A 301 -4.20 -21.26 17.22
N THR A 302 -4.53 -22.27 16.41
CA THR A 302 -3.59 -23.32 16.00
C THR A 302 -2.66 -22.82 14.89
N TYR A 303 -1.54 -23.49 14.68
CA TYR A 303 -0.68 -23.23 13.52
C TYR A 303 -1.46 -23.27 12.19
N ASN A 304 -2.34 -24.27 12.01
CA ASN A 304 -3.17 -24.41 10.82
C ASN A 304 -4.13 -23.22 10.65
N ARG A 305 -4.67 -22.67 11.75
CA ARG A 305 -5.46 -21.43 11.69
C ARG A 305 -4.60 -20.25 11.27
N ILE A 306 -3.37 -20.10 11.76
CA ILE A 306 -2.51 -19.01 11.26
C ILE A 306 -2.24 -19.19 9.75
N TRP A 307 -1.96 -20.43 9.33
CA TRP A 307 -1.70 -20.76 7.93
C TRP A 307 -2.89 -20.42 7.01
N THR A 308 -4.10 -20.79 7.41
CA THR A 308 -5.32 -20.56 6.63
C THR A 308 -5.90 -19.15 6.80
N TYR A 309 -5.28 -18.28 7.63
CA TYR A 309 -5.78 -16.91 7.85
C TYR A 309 -5.86 -16.15 6.54
N ARG A 310 -4.76 -16.16 5.79
CA ARG A 310 -4.65 -15.58 4.45
C ARG A 310 -4.02 -16.58 3.49
N ARG A 311 -4.79 -17.62 3.15
CA ARG A 311 -4.37 -18.67 2.20
C ARG A 311 -4.64 -18.23 0.77
N LEU A 312 -3.57 -17.85 0.07
CA LEU A 312 -3.61 -17.34 -1.32
C LEU A 312 -3.66 -18.45 -2.37
N LYS A 313 -3.24 -19.66 -2.01
CA LYS A 313 -3.41 -20.87 -2.82
C LYS A 313 -3.87 -22.01 -1.94
N ASN A 314 -4.89 -22.73 -2.40
CA ASN A 314 -5.39 -23.93 -1.75
C ASN A 314 -5.42 -25.06 -2.78
N THR A 315 -4.65 -26.12 -2.54
CA THR A 315 -4.58 -27.31 -3.42
C THR A 315 -5.55 -28.39 -2.98
N GLY A 316 -6.10 -28.28 -1.78
CA GLY A 316 -6.99 -29.26 -1.20
C GLY A 316 -8.44 -28.81 -1.09
N PRO A 317 -9.30 -29.73 -0.66
CA PRO A 317 -10.72 -29.46 -0.44
C PRO A 317 -10.98 -28.41 0.64
N LEU A 318 -12.04 -27.63 0.45
CA LEU A 318 -12.52 -26.60 1.38
C LEU A 318 -13.34 -27.23 2.53
N PHE A 319 -12.71 -28.05 3.37
CA PHE A 319 -13.42 -28.73 4.46
C PHE A 319 -13.53 -27.89 5.73
N ASN A 320 -12.44 -27.22 6.13
CA ASN A 320 -12.38 -26.32 7.27
C ASN A 320 -11.08 -25.50 7.24
N PHE A 321 -10.93 -24.60 8.21
CA PHE A 321 -9.75 -23.74 8.37
C PHE A 321 -8.64 -24.36 9.25
N ASP A 322 -8.82 -25.58 9.73
CA ASP A 322 -7.83 -26.32 10.51
C ASP A 322 -7.09 -27.37 9.65
N SER A 323 -7.32 -27.38 8.34
CA SER A 323 -6.68 -28.28 7.38
C SER A 323 -5.77 -27.51 6.43
N VAL A 324 -4.53 -27.95 6.31
CA VAL A 324 -3.50 -27.38 5.42
C VAL A 324 -2.96 -28.48 4.51
N ASN A 325 -2.72 -28.15 3.24
CA ASN A 325 -2.31 -29.12 2.23
C ASN A 325 -0.92 -28.81 1.67
N LEU A 326 -0.24 -29.84 1.18
CA LEU A 326 0.98 -29.68 0.37
C LEU A 326 0.64 -28.82 -0.87
N GLY A 327 1.43 -27.81 -1.16
CA GLY A 327 1.19 -26.85 -2.24
C GLY A 327 0.35 -25.64 -1.86
N ASP A 328 -0.19 -25.57 -0.63
CA ASP A 328 -0.85 -24.36 -0.15
C ASP A 328 0.16 -23.21 -0.04
N VAL A 329 -0.31 -21.98 -0.27
CA VAL A 329 0.48 -20.76 -0.05
C VAL A 329 -0.22 -19.90 0.99
N SER A 330 0.44 -19.71 2.12
CA SER A 330 -0.01 -18.88 3.23
C SER A 330 0.70 -17.54 3.21
N MET A 331 -0.04 -16.43 3.11
CA MET A 331 0.50 -15.10 3.30
C MET A 331 0.41 -14.70 4.77
N GLN A 332 1.52 -14.19 5.31
CA GLN A 332 1.67 -13.84 6.71
C GLN A 332 1.42 -12.35 6.94
N ASN A 333 0.42 -12.05 7.75
CA ASN A 333 0.08 -10.73 8.29
C ASN A 333 -0.71 -11.02 9.57
N TRP A 334 -0.03 -11.06 10.71
CA TRP A 334 -0.54 -11.61 11.96
C TRP A 334 -0.17 -10.75 13.17
N TYR A 335 -1.11 -10.64 14.10
CA TYR A 335 -0.90 -10.06 15.42
C TYR A 335 -1.20 -11.10 16.52
N PRO A 336 -0.33 -11.23 17.54
CA PRO A 336 1.01 -10.64 17.68
C PRO A 336 2.05 -11.52 16.95
N GLY A 337 2.29 -11.23 15.67
CA GLY A 337 3.19 -11.95 14.77
C GLY A 337 4.10 -10.97 14.03
N ASN A 338 4.03 -10.87 12.71
CA ASN A 338 4.81 -9.90 11.93
C ASN A 338 4.28 -8.45 11.95
N ASP A 339 3.27 -8.15 12.76
CA ASP A 339 2.88 -6.78 13.12
C ASP A 339 3.99 -6.13 13.97
N TYR A 340 4.87 -5.32 13.37
CA TYR A 340 5.94 -4.62 14.08
C TYR A 340 5.37 -3.49 14.96
N PRO A 341 5.43 -3.59 16.31
CA PRO A 341 4.73 -2.67 17.20
C PRO A 341 5.63 -1.57 17.77
N TYR A 342 6.94 -1.59 17.49
CA TYR A 342 7.93 -0.83 18.26
C TYR A 342 8.19 0.59 17.76
N GLY A 343 7.55 1.00 16.67
CA GLY A 343 7.66 2.38 16.18
C GLY A 343 6.92 2.65 14.88
N SER A 344 6.51 3.90 14.70
CA SER A 344 5.95 4.40 13.44
C SER A 344 7.04 4.48 12.38
N ILE A 345 6.78 4.02 11.16
CA ILE A 345 7.70 4.24 10.03
C ILE A 345 7.64 5.66 9.47
N TYR A 346 6.73 6.50 9.92
CA TYR A 346 6.71 7.91 9.53
C TYR A 346 7.66 8.73 10.40
N LYS A 347 8.40 9.63 9.76
CA LYS A 347 9.04 10.75 10.44
C LYS A 347 7.98 11.69 11.04
N SER A 348 8.32 12.32 12.16
CA SER A 348 7.53 13.41 12.74
C SER A 348 7.37 14.57 11.75
N LYS A 349 6.41 15.46 12.01
CA LYS A 349 6.20 16.65 11.18
C LYS A 349 7.45 17.54 11.14
N ALA A 350 8.15 17.67 12.28
CA ALA A 350 9.38 18.47 12.38
C ALA A 350 10.51 17.87 11.53
N GLU A 351 10.71 16.55 11.57
CA GLU A 351 11.69 15.85 10.74
C GLU A 351 11.36 15.95 9.24
N CYS A 352 10.07 15.87 8.88
CA CYS A 352 9.63 16.05 7.51
C CYS A 352 9.91 17.47 7.00
N SER A 353 9.63 18.49 7.81
CA SER A 353 9.94 19.89 7.47
C SER A 353 11.45 20.11 7.29
N ALA A 354 12.28 19.47 8.11
CA ALA A 354 13.74 19.52 7.98
C ALA A 354 14.24 18.81 6.70
N GLU A 355 13.56 17.75 6.26
CA GLU A 355 13.88 16.99 5.06
C GLU A 355 13.32 17.59 3.76
N ALA A 356 12.34 18.50 3.83
CA ALA A 356 11.59 18.99 2.67
C ALA A 356 12.46 19.60 1.55
N SER A 357 13.60 20.23 1.89
CA SER A 357 14.53 20.80 0.91
C SER A 357 15.27 19.74 0.09
N ASP A 358 15.38 18.53 0.61
CA ASP A 358 16.00 17.39 -0.04
C ASP A 358 15.21 16.10 0.27
N TRP A 359 13.95 16.08 -0.15
CA TRP A 359 13.00 15.04 0.22
C TRP A 359 13.51 13.61 -0.04
N ARG A 360 13.41 12.72 0.95
CA ARG A 360 13.73 11.27 0.85
C ARG A 360 12.57 10.37 1.29
N GLY A 361 11.33 10.82 1.09
CA GLY A 361 10.11 10.02 1.32
C GLY A 361 9.51 10.13 2.73
N GLY A 362 10.12 10.88 3.65
CA GLY A 362 9.52 11.13 4.96
C GLY A 362 9.36 9.88 5.84
N LEU A 363 10.15 8.83 5.60
CA LEU A 363 10.09 7.57 6.36
C LEU A 363 11.30 7.40 7.27
N ASN A 364 11.08 6.78 8.43
CA ASN A 364 12.11 6.36 9.35
C ASN A 364 12.70 5.02 8.88
N LEU A 365 13.85 5.09 8.21
CA LEU A 365 14.53 3.93 7.63
C LEU A 365 14.95 2.89 8.67
N THR A 366 15.26 3.32 9.91
CA THR A 366 15.57 2.41 11.00
C THR A 366 14.35 1.56 11.35
N HIS A 367 13.19 2.17 11.56
CA HIS A 367 11.96 1.43 11.86
C HIS A 367 11.52 0.55 10.69
N LEU A 368 11.70 1.02 9.45
CA LEU A 368 11.43 0.23 8.26
C LEU A 368 12.31 -1.04 8.21
N ALA A 369 13.63 -0.90 8.42
CA ALA A 369 14.56 -2.03 8.48
C ALA A 369 14.28 -2.99 9.66
N GLN A 370 13.85 -2.46 10.80
CA GLN A 370 13.44 -3.29 11.94
C GLN A 370 12.16 -4.07 11.64
N ALA A 371 11.20 -3.49 10.92
CA ALA A 371 9.99 -4.19 10.49
C ALA A 371 10.29 -5.31 9.47
N GLU A 372 11.24 -5.11 8.56
CA GLU A 372 11.75 -6.16 7.65
C GLU A 372 12.37 -7.32 8.45
N LYS A 373 13.27 -7.00 9.40
CA LYS A 373 13.86 -8.00 10.32
C LYS A 373 12.79 -8.75 11.10
N HIS A 374 11.78 -8.04 11.60
CA HIS A 374 10.69 -8.60 12.38
C HIS A 374 9.85 -9.59 11.59
N ALA A 375 9.56 -9.29 10.31
CA ALA A 375 8.87 -10.23 9.43
C ALA A 375 9.68 -11.51 9.18
N VAL A 376 10.99 -11.40 8.94
CA VAL A 376 11.86 -12.58 8.80
C VAL A 376 11.95 -13.38 10.11
N ALA A 377 11.99 -12.70 11.27
CA ALA A 377 11.94 -13.36 12.57
C ALA A 377 10.61 -14.14 12.78
N TRP A 378 9.47 -13.55 12.37
CA TRP A 378 8.17 -14.24 12.41
C TRP A 378 8.14 -15.48 11.50
N TYR A 379 8.77 -15.41 10.32
CA TYR A 379 8.89 -16.57 9.43
C TYR A 379 9.56 -17.77 10.14
N PHE A 380 10.70 -17.56 10.80
CA PHE A 380 11.37 -18.63 11.56
C PHE A 380 10.54 -19.10 12.75
N TYR A 381 9.78 -18.20 13.41
CA TYR A 381 8.85 -18.58 14.48
C TYR A 381 7.79 -19.57 14.00
N MET A 382 7.16 -19.29 12.85
CA MET A 382 6.19 -20.19 12.21
C MET A 382 6.84 -21.52 11.79
N LYS A 383 8.01 -21.48 11.13
CA LYS A 383 8.71 -22.68 10.64
C LYS A 383 9.09 -23.65 11.76
N GLU A 384 9.63 -23.14 12.87
CA GLU A 384 10.06 -23.95 14.02
C GLU A 384 8.90 -24.60 14.77
N ARG A 385 7.70 -24.00 14.70
CA ARG A 385 6.49 -24.45 15.40
C ARG A 385 5.46 -25.11 14.48
N ARG A 386 5.86 -25.46 13.25
CA ARG A 386 4.97 -26.12 12.29
C ARG A 386 4.43 -27.42 12.87
N THR A 387 3.16 -27.68 12.60
CA THR A 387 2.49 -28.94 12.94
C THR A 387 2.34 -29.87 11.73
N THR A 388 2.82 -29.45 10.56
CA THR A 388 2.81 -30.21 9.31
C THR A 388 3.89 -31.28 9.30
N SER A 389 3.64 -32.39 8.60
CA SER A 389 4.64 -33.45 8.39
C SER A 389 5.73 -33.06 7.38
N TRP A 390 5.48 -32.01 6.58
CA TRP A 390 6.39 -31.44 5.59
C TRP A 390 7.02 -30.14 6.10
N ASP A 391 8.23 -29.84 5.60
CA ASP A 391 8.92 -28.59 5.90
C ASP A 391 8.36 -27.42 5.06
N THR A 392 8.52 -26.19 5.54
CA THR A 392 8.05 -24.97 4.89
C THR A 392 9.23 -24.13 4.39
N ARG A 393 9.01 -23.27 3.40
CA ARG A 393 9.98 -22.24 2.99
C ARG A 393 9.32 -20.88 2.80
N MET A 394 10.12 -19.81 2.76
CA MET A 394 9.69 -18.50 2.24
C MET A 394 10.04 -18.38 0.74
N PRO A 395 9.07 -18.44 -0.20
CA PRO A 395 9.33 -18.24 -1.62
C PRO A 395 9.91 -16.86 -1.91
N ARG A 396 10.93 -16.79 -2.76
CA ARG A 396 11.66 -15.56 -3.10
C ARG A 396 12.43 -15.71 -4.41
N GLY A 397 12.95 -14.62 -4.95
CA GLY A 397 13.68 -14.63 -6.22
C GLY A 397 12.83 -15.18 -7.36
N SER A 398 13.35 -16.15 -8.11
CA SER A 398 12.65 -16.80 -9.22
C SER A 398 11.73 -17.96 -8.81
N ASP A 399 11.46 -18.16 -7.52
CA ASP A 399 10.54 -19.21 -7.07
C ASP A 399 9.14 -19.00 -7.70
N PRO A 400 8.52 -20.03 -8.32
CA PRO A 400 7.20 -19.91 -8.92
C PRO A 400 6.11 -19.46 -7.95
N MET A 401 6.26 -19.75 -6.65
CA MET A 401 5.33 -19.34 -5.59
C MET A 401 5.76 -18.04 -4.90
N ASN A 402 6.75 -17.30 -5.44
CA ASN A 402 7.08 -15.95 -5.01
C ASN A 402 6.00 -14.96 -5.42
N MET A 403 4.89 -15.00 -4.67
CA MET A 403 3.77 -14.10 -4.86
C MET A 403 4.12 -12.66 -4.45
N MET A 404 5.17 -12.40 -3.67
CA MET A 404 5.58 -11.03 -3.36
C MET A 404 6.38 -10.37 -4.50
N GLY A 405 6.96 -11.17 -5.40
CA GLY A 405 7.72 -10.67 -6.54
C GLY A 405 9.01 -9.94 -6.16
N THR A 406 9.65 -10.33 -5.06
CA THR A 406 10.90 -9.74 -4.56
C THR A 406 12.02 -10.77 -4.42
N GLY A 407 13.27 -10.32 -4.44
CA GLY A 407 14.44 -11.19 -4.25
C GLY A 407 14.54 -11.77 -2.84
N HIS A 408 14.01 -11.05 -1.84
CA HIS A 408 14.07 -11.41 -0.43
C HIS A 408 12.80 -12.11 0.10
N GLY A 409 11.69 -12.10 -0.65
CA GLY A 409 10.43 -12.80 -0.31
C GLY A 409 9.44 -12.02 0.56
N LEU A 410 9.81 -10.81 1.02
CA LEU A 410 8.87 -9.87 1.65
C LEU A 410 8.15 -9.03 0.58
N ALA A 411 7.02 -8.44 0.91
CA ALA A 411 6.33 -7.47 0.06
C ALA A 411 7.25 -6.31 -0.36
N LYS A 412 6.97 -5.70 -1.52
CA LYS A 412 7.76 -4.61 -2.12
C LYS A 412 7.71 -3.32 -1.29
N PHE A 413 6.61 -3.13 -0.57
CA PHE A 413 6.38 -2.01 0.34
C PHE A 413 5.65 -2.54 1.58
N PRO A 414 5.81 -1.95 2.77
CA PRO A 414 5.06 -2.42 3.93
C PRO A 414 3.55 -2.18 3.78
N TYR A 415 2.77 -3.09 4.36
CA TYR A 415 1.37 -2.82 4.65
C TYR A 415 1.28 -1.84 5.82
N ILE A 416 0.64 -0.71 5.56
CA ILE A 416 0.44 0.39 6.49
C ILE A 416 -1.05 0.63 6.71
N ARG A 417 -1.43 0.88 7.96
CA ARG A 417 -2.84 1.12 8.35
C ARG A 417 -3.10 2.56 8.80
N CYS A 418 -2.04 3.37 8.84
CA CYS A 418 -2.09 4.80 9.13
C CYS A 418 -1.27 5.54 8.06
N CYS A 419 -1.71 6.74 7.70
CA CYS A 419 -1.07 7.60 6.72
C CYS A 419 -1.08 9.06 7.17
N ARG A 420 -0.40 9.91 6.40
CA ARG A 420 -0.57 11.37 6.49
C ARG A 420 -1.97 11.72 5.95
N ARG A 421 -2.72 12.53 6.69
CA ARG A 421 -4.08 12.95 6.34
C ARG A 421 -4.12 14.46 6.15
N ILE A 422 -4.46 14.89 4.95
CA ILE A 422 -4.65 16.30 4.63
C ILE A 422 -5.83 16.89 5.42
N ILE A 423 -5.70 18.16 5.81
CA ILE A 423 -6.78 18.97 6.35
C ILE A 423 -7.28 19.87 5.22
N GLY A 424 -8.56 19.73 4.89
CA GLY A 424 -9.20 20.42 3.78
C GLY A 424 -9.53 21.88 4.08
N LEU A 425 -10.13 22.54 3.09
CA LEU A 425 -10.60 23.93 3.18
C LEU A 425 -11.56 24.10 4.38
N ASN A 426 -11.54 25.29 4.99
CA ASN A 426 -12.32 25.61 6.20
C ASN A 426 -12.08 24.62 7.35
N ASN A 427 -10.87 24.06 7.45
CA ASN A 427 -10.53 23.08 8.46
C ASN A 427 -11.42 21.82 8.36
N PHE A 428 -11.97 21.53 7.18
CA PHE A 428 -12.80 20.35 7.01
C PHE A 428 -11.93 19.09 6.99
N ARG A 429 -12.33 18.10 7.80
CA ARG A 429 -11.77 16.76 7.76
C ARG A 429 -12.89 15.75 7.88
N LEU A 430 -12.91 14.78 6.97
CA LEU A 430 -13.75 13.61 7.10
C LEU A 430 -13.18 12.70 8.21
N THR A 431 -13.77 12.79 9.39
CA THR A 431 -13.53 11.89 10.52
C THR A 431 -14.67 10.89 10.69
N SER A 432 -14.47 9.90 11.56
CA SER A 432 -15.49 8.88 11.83
C SER A 432 -16.86 9.44 12.25
N ARG A 433 -16.90 10.66 12.83
CA ARG A 433 -18.15 11.34 13.24
C ARG A 433 -19.07 11.75 12.08
N TYR A 434 -18.55 11.82 10.85
CA TYR A 434 -19.34 12.15 9.65
C TYR A 434 -19.90 10.90 8.96
N PHE A 435 -19.50 9.70 9.38
CA PHE A 435 -20.16 8.48 8.90
C PHE A 435 -21.50 8.33 9.60
N VAL A 436 -22.55 8.19 8.80
CA VAL A 436 -23.91 8.05 9.31
C VAL A 436 -24.12 6.61 9.77
N ASN A 437 -24.65 6.44 10.99
CA ASN A 437 -25.12 5.14 11.44
C ASN A 437 -26.39 4.77 10.65
N THR A 438 -26.22 4.01 9.57
CA THR A 438 -27.33 3.60 8.70
C THR A 438 -28.32 2.65 9.38
N LEU A 439 -28.04 2.22 10.61
CA LEU A 439 -28.92 1.40 11.45
C LEU A 439 -29.68 2.22 12.51
N ALA A 440 -29.42 3.52 12.62
CA ALA A 440 -30.15 4.37 13.55
C ALA A 440 -31.63 4.42 13.13
N SER A 441 -32.54 4.35 14.10
CA SER A 441 -34.00 4.32 13.84
C SER A 441 -34.53 5.57 13.13
N ASP A 442 -33.75 6.65 13.15
CA ASP A 442 -33.98 7.95 12.52
C ASP A 442 -33.18 8.15 11.21
N TYR A 443 -32.53 7.10 10.69
CA TYR A 443 -31.77 7.19 9.45
C TYR A 443 -32.69 7.31 8.22
N ASN A 444 -32.75 8.52 7.64
CA ASN A 444 -33.60 8.84 6.47
C ASN A 444 -32.89 8.68 5.11
N GLY A 445 -31.89 7.79 5.00
CA GLY A 445 -31.32 7.39 3.70
C GLY A 445 -30.22 8.30 3.13
N GLY A 446 -29.65 9.23 3.90
CA GLY A 446 -28.51 10.05 3.46
C GLY A 446 -27.18 9.31 3.60
N THR A 447 -26.60 8.83 2.50
CA THR A 447 -25.31 8.08 2.51
C THR A 447 -24.06 8.96 2.45
N SER A 448 -24.23 10.28 2.30
CA SER A 448 -23.13 11.24 2.18
C SER A 448 -23.48 12.56 2.83
N TRP A 449 -22.55 13.15 3.58
CA TRP A 449 -22.60 14.59 3.86
C TRP A 449 -22.45 15.33 2.53
N ARG A 450 -23.44 16.15 2.14
CA ARG A 450 -23.28 17.03 0.97
C ARG A 450 -22.32 18.15 1.37
N PHE A 451 -21.15 18.18 0.76
CA PHE A 451 -20.35 19.40 0.71
C PHE A 451 -20.98 20.30 -0.33
N TYR A 452 -21.28 21.54 0.05
CA TYR A 452 -21.48 22.59 -0.94
C TYR A 452 -20.08 22.94 -1.46
N ASP A 453 -19.70 22.30 -2.55
CA ASP A 453 -18.59 22.74 -3.38
C ASP A 453 -19.08 23.98 -4.16
N SER A 454 -18.32 25.08 -4.15
CA SER A 454 -18.64 26.31 -4.90
C SER A 454 -18.60 26.14 -6.43
N VAL A 455 -18.37 24.92 -6.94
CA VAL A 455 -18.38 24.56 -8.36
C VAL A 455 -19.62 23.73 -8.74
N GLY A 456 -20.59 23.50 -7.83
CA GLY A 456 -21.91 22.94 -8.18
C GLY A 456 -22.69 22.33 -7.03
#